data_AF-A0A964LF42-F1
#
_entry.id   AF-A0A964LF42-F1
#
_cell.length_a   1.000
_cell.length_b   1.000
_cell.length_c   1.000
_cell.angle_alpha   90.00
_cell.angle_beta   90.00
_cell.angle_gamma   90.00
#
_symmetry.space_group_name_H-M   'P 1'
#
loop_
_entity.id
_entity.type
_entity.pdbx_description
1 polymer ?
#
loop_
_entity_poly.entity_id
_entity_poly.type
_entity_poly.pdbx_seq_one_letter_code
_entity_poly.pdbx_strand_id
1 'polypeptide(L)'
;MIQIPAQDLRRVAASLQLLRGNEIADCVMRSDLRQLKIELADGRMLVIGVELDEAGRQYHLAADIVVPPEEFTRQLEVSLDPRAS
;
A
#
# COMPACT_ATOMS: atom_id res chain seq x y z
N MET A 1 7.23 23.33 9.63
CA MET A 1 8.18 22.20 9.58
C MET A 1 7.38 20.94 9.84
N ILE A 2 7.40 19.98 8.92
CA ILE A 2 6.68 18.71 9.09
C ILE A 2 7.44 17.88 10.14
N GLN A 3 6.73 17.33 11.12
CA GLN A 3 7.28 16.40 12.10
C GLN A 3 6.74 15.01 11.79
N ILE A 4 7.64 14.08 11.49
CA ILE A 4 7.30 12.68 11.25
C ILE A 4 7.76 11.87 12.47
N PRO A 5 6.89 11.08 13.13
CA PRO A 5 7.29 10.21 14.22
C PRO A 5 8.37 9.20 13.80
N ALA A 6 9.37 8.95 14.64
CA ALA A 6 10.41 7.96 14.35
C ALA A 6 9.86 6.53 14.22
N GLN A 7 8.67 6.25 14.76
CA GLN A 7 7.98 4.97 14.58
C GLN A 7 7.51 4.77 13.14
N ASP A 8 7.07 5.83 12.47
CA ASP A 8 6.59 5.79 11.09
C ASP A 8 7.74 5.48 10.13
N LEU A 9 8.90 6.12 10.35
CA LEU A 9 10.13 5.80 9.63
C LEU A 9 10.57 4.34 9.84
N ARG A 10 10.41 3.80 11.05
CA ARG A 10 10.71 2.39 11.35
C ARG A 10 9.78 1.44 10.59
N ARG A 11 8.48 1.75 10.49
CA ARG A 11 7.53 0.96 9.69
C ARG A 11 7.90 0.99 8.20
N VAL A 12 8.19 2.16 7.65
CA VAL A 12 8.65 2.29 6.26
C VAL A 12 9.91 1.45 6.02
N ALA A 13 10.90 1.52 6.92
CA ALA A 13 12.11 0.73 6.82
C ALA A 13 11.86 -0.79 6.91
N ALA A 14 10.89 -1.23 7.71
CA ALA A 14 10.50 -2.63 7.79
C ALA A 14 9.84 -3.11 6.48
N SER A 15 8.93 -2.32 5.90
CA SER A 15 8.32 -2.63 4.61
C SER A 15 9.36 -2.68 3.49
N LEU A 16 10.31 -1.73 3.46
CA LEU A 16 11.41 -1.73 2.48
C LEU A 16 12.33 -2.95 2.62
N GLN A 17 12.55 -3.47 3.83
CA GLN A 17 13.36 -4.67 4.02
C GLN A 17 12.77 -5.90 3.34
N LEU A 18 11.44 -6.03 3.29
CA LEU A 18 10.75 -7.13 2.61
C LEU A 18 10.92 -7.11 1.08
N LEU A 19 11.39 -5.99 0.54
CA LEU A 19 11.60 -5.78 -0.88
C LEU A 19 13.08 -5.87 -1.25
N ARG A 20 13.99 -6.00 -0.28
CA ARG A 20 15.43 -6.07 -0.51
C ARG A 20 15.76 -7.17 -1.54
N GLY A 21 16.62 -6.83 -2.49
CA GLY A 21 17.08 -7.75 -3.53
C GLY A 21 16.14 -7.87 -4.73
N ASN A 22 15.00 -7.17 -4.73
CA ASN A 22 14.10 -7.09 -5.88
C ASN A 22 14.41 -5.84 -6.69
N GLU A 23 14.29 -5.95 -8.00
CA GLU A 23 14.43 -4.82 -8.93
C GLU A 23 13.16 -3.98 -8.92
N ILE A 24 13.32 -2.66 -8.97
CA ILE A 24 12.21 -1.72 -9.10
C ILE A 24 11.82 -1.67 -10.58
N ALA A 25 10.58 -2.00 -10.90
CA ALA A 25 10.02 -1.92 -12.25
C ALA A 25 9.49 -0.51 -12.55
N ASP A 26 8.82 0.13 -11.59
CA ASP A 26 8.27 1.48 -11.74
C ASP A 26 8.21 2.23 -10.41
N CYS A 27 8.21 3.56 -10.47
CA CYS A 27 8.13 4.44 -9.30
C CYS A 27 7.37 5.72 -9.65
N VAL A 28 6.20 5.91 -9.03
CA VAL A 28 5.29 7.01 -9.33
C VAL A 28 4.94 7.79 -8.08
N MET A 29 5.14 9.11 -8.15
CA MET A 29 4.64 10.07 -7.14
C MET A 29 3.25 10.56 -7.52
N ARG A 30 2.27 10.31 -6.65
CA ARG A 30 0.90 10.80 -6.73
C ARG A 30 0.70 11.94 -5.73
N SER A 31 1.09 13.15 -6.15
CA SER A 31 1.05 14.35 -5.29
C SER A 31 -0.37 14.77 -4.86
N ASP A 32 -1.36 14.45 -5.69
CA ASP A 32 -2.80 14.59 -5.40
C ASP A 32 -3.22 13.76 -4.19
N LEU A 33 -2.65 12.55 -4.06
CA LEU A 33 -2.91 11.63 -2.96
C LEU A 33 -1.83 11.66 -1.87
N ARG A 34 -0.77 12.46 -2.04
CA ARG A 34 0.43 12.45 -1.17
C ARG A 34 1.01 11.05 -1.00
N GLN A 35 1.05 10.28 -2.09
CA GLN A 35 1.49 8.90 -2.11
C GLN A 35 2.68 8.68 -3.04
N LEU A 36 3.59 7.80 -2.63
CA LEU A 36 4.63 7.22 -3.44
C LEU A 36 4.30 5.74 -3.67
N LYS A 37 4.15 5.34 -4.93
CA LYS A 37 3.97 3.95 -5.34
C LYS A 37 5.27 3.44 -5.96
N ILE A 38 5.76 2.30 -5.50
CA ILE A 38 6.91 1.60 -6.05
C ILE A 38 6.45 0.21 -6.47
N GLU A 39 6.64 -0.15 -7.73
CA GLU A 39 6.35 -1.46 -8.29
C GLU A 39 7.64 -2.23 -8.48
N LEU A 40 7.63 -3.50 -8.12
CA LEU A 40 8.78 -4.39 -8.25
C LEU A 40 8.61 -5.32 -9.43
N ALA A 41 9.73 -5.83 -9.96
CA ALA A 41 9.74 -6.74 -11.10
C ALA A 41 8.95 -8.06 -10.87
N ASP A 42 8.71 -8.45 -9.62
CA ASP A 42 7.91 -9.62 -9.26
C ASP A 42 6.41 -9.31 -9.07
N GLY A 43 5.99 -8.10 -9.41
CA GLY A 43 4.60 -7.63 -9.35
C GLY A 43 4.15 -7.12 -7.98
N ARG A 44 4.97 -7.24 -6.92
CA ARG A 44 4.67 -6.61 -5.61
C ARG A 44 4.74 -5.09 -5.72
N MET A 45 3.91 -4.41 -4.94
CA MET A 45 3.88 -2.96 -4.87
C MET A 45 4.04 -2.49 -3.43
N LEU A 46 4.87 -1.47 -3.22
CA LEU A 46 4.92 -0.71 -1.99
C LEU A 46 4.21 0.62 -2.19
N VAL A 47 3.26 0.93 -1.32
CA VAL A 47 2.60 2.22 -1.27
C VAL A 47 2.98 2.91 0.02
N ILE A 48 3.56 4.10 -0.08
CA ILE A 48 3.85 4.98 1.06
C ILE A 48 2.95 6.20 0.95
N GLY A 49 2.08 6.41 1.93
CA GLY A 49 1.16 7.55 1.99
C GLY A 49 1.50 8.49 3.15
N VAL A 50 1.20 9.77 2.97
CA VAL A 50 1.18 10.74 4.07
C VAL A 50 -0.27 11.00 4.47
N GLU A 51 -0.62 10.62 5.69
CA GLU A 51 -1.95 10.80 6.26
C GLU A 51 -1.92 11.89 7.33
N LEU A 52 -3.06 12.52 7.58
CA LEU A 52 -3.25 13.42 8.73
C LEU A 52 -3.90 12.63 9.85
N ASP A 53 -3.51 12.87 11.10
CA ASP A 53 -4.25 12.36 12.25
C ASP A 53 -5.70 12.87 12.26
N GLU A 54 -6.57 12.25 13.07
CA GLU A 54 -7.99 12.63 13.18
C GLU A 54 -8.21 14.10 13.55
N ALA A 55 -7.21 14.74 14.16
CA ALA A 55 -7.25 16.14 14.55
C ALA A 55 -6.68 17.10 13.48
N GLY A 56 -6.13 16.58 12.38
CA GLY A 56 -5.44 17.34 11.34
C GLY A 56 -4.12 17.98 11.79
N ARG A 57 -3.53 17.51 12.89
CA ARG A 57 -2.40 18.19 13.58
C ARG A 57 -1.05 17.57 13.28
N GLN A 58 -1.01 16.29 12.95
CA GLN A 58 0.22 15.56 12.67
C GLN A 58 0.13 14.81 11.36
N TYR A 59 1.27 14.73 10.67
CA TYR A 59 1.43 13.93 9.47
C TYR A 59 2.00 12.57 9.86
N HIS A 60 1.32 11.50 9.46
CA HIS A 60 1.74 10.13 9.63
C HIS A 60 2.19 9.52 8.31
N LEU A 61 3.15 8.61 8.35
CA LEU A 61 3.44 7.75 7.19
C LEU A 61 2.72 6.41 7.33
N ALA A 62 1.91 6.10 6.33
CA ALA A 62 1.41 4.75 6.09
C ALA A 62 2.33 4.07 5.06
N ALA A 63 2.63 2.79 5.25
CA ALA A 63 3.45 2.02 4.33
C ALA A 63 2.93 0.59 4.28
N ASP A 64 2.42 0.18 3.13
CA ASP A 64 1.81 -1.13 2.93
C ASP A 64 2.36 -1.81 1.68
N ILE A 65 2.51 -3.13 1.76
CA ILE A 65 2.89 -3.96 0.63
C ILE A 65 1.64 -4.60 0.07
N VAL A 66 1.35 -4.31 -1.18
CA VAL A 66 0.29 -4.94 -1.95
C VAL A 66 0.93 -6.07 -2.75
N VAL A 67 0.50 -7.29 -2.47
CA VAL A 67 0.86 -8.47 -3.26
C VAL A 67 -0.16 -8.59 -4.38
N PRO A 68 0.27 -8.79 -5.64
CA PRO A 68 -0.68 -9.02 -6.71
C PRO A 68 -1.52 -10.26 -6.38
N PRO A 69 -2.82 -10.27 -6.70
CA PRO A 69 -3.60 -11.47 -6.52
C PRO A 69 -2.94 -12.62 -7.29
N GLU A 70 -2.77 -13.77 -6.64
CA GLU A 70 -2.51 -15.00 -7.38
C GLU A 70 -3.60 -15.13 -8.45
N GLU A 71 -3.27 -15.59 -9.66
CA GLU A 71 -4.27 -15.84 -10.69
C GLU A 71 -5.29 -16.86 -10.15
N PHE A 72 -6.37 -16.36 -9.56
CA PHE A 72 -7.47 -17.17 -9.09
C PHE A 72 -8.21 -17.68 -10.34
N THR A 73 -7.80 -18.86 -10.80
CA THR A 73 -8.42 -19.60 -11.91
C THR A 73 -9.87 -20.02 -11.63
N ARG A 74 -10.44 -19.68 -10.48
CA ARG A 74 -11.80 -20.07 -10.09
C ARG A 74 -12.65 -18.84 -9.82
N GLN A 75 -13.46 -18.51 -10.82
CA GLN A 75 -14.56 -17.57 -10.70
C GLN A 75 -15.54 -18.05 -9.62
N LEU A 76 -15.86 -17.19 -8.65
CA LEU A 76 -16.85 -17.48 -7.62
C LEU A 76 -18.25 -17.24 -8.21
N GLU A 77 -18.99 -18.31 -8.52
CA GLU A 77 -20.40 -18.21 -8.89
C GLU A 77 -21.25 -18.06 -7.61
N VAL A 78 -21.92 -16.91 -7.47
CA VAL A 78 -22.88 -16.66 -6.39
C VAL A 78 -24.28 -16.74 -6.98
N SER A 79 -25.05 -17.76 -6.57
CA SER A 79 -26.48 -17.82 -6.87
C SER A 79 -27.23 -16.85 -5.96
N LEU A 80 -27.72 -15.75 -6.53
CA LEU A 80 -28.67 -14.86 -5.87
C LEU A 80 -30.06 -15.51 -6.01
N ASP A 81 -30.49 -16.26 -5.01
CA ASP A 81 -31.84 -16.83 -4.99
C ASP A 81 -32.85 -15.73 -4.58
N PRO A 82 -33.75 -15.28 -5.48
CA PRO A 82 -34.68 -14.19 -5.19
C PRO A 82 -35.83 -14.59 -4.26
N ARG A 83 -35.84 -15.81 -3.70
CA ARG A 83 -36.94 -16.33 -2.86
C ARG A 83 -36.59 -16.52 -1.38
N ALA A 84 -35.44 -16.04 -0.93
CA ALA A 84 -35.14 -15.95 0.50
C ALA A 84 -35.62 -14.60 1.06
N SER A 85 -36.94 -14.41 1.18
CA SER A 85 -37.55 -13.42 2.08
C SER A 85 -38.94 -13.84 2.51
#